data_AF-A0A8C7WS24-F1
#
_entry.id   AF-A0A8C7WS24-F1
#
_cell.length_a   1.000
_cell.length_b   1.000
_cell.length_c   1.000
_cell.angle_alpha   90.00
_cell.angle_beta   90.00
_cell.angle_gamma   90.00
#
_symmetry.space_group_name_H-M   'P 1'
#
loop_
_entity.id
_entity.type
_entity.pdbx_description
1 polymer ?
#
loop_
_entity_poly.entity_id
_entity_poly.type
_entity_poly.pdbx_seq_one_letter_code
_entity_poly.pdbx_strand_id
1 'polypeptide(L)'
;MEWTSPEKMPLADVDVRLPRFKMEEKYDLKKVLSRMGMVDAFDQAKCNFSGISEAKDLYLSDAIHKAFVEVNEKGTEAAAATGMFMCALMANLKQKYFTADHPFLFFIRHNSSMNILFAGRFCSPE
;
A
#
# COMPACT_ATOMS: atom_id res chain seq x y z
N MET A 1 1.61 6.20 14.31
CA MET A 1 2.65 5.89 13.30
C MET A 1 3.57 7.09 13.17
N GLU A 2 4.62 7.19 13.98
CA GLU A 2 5.49 8.38 13.96
C GLU A 2 6.41 8.44 12.73
N TRP A 3 6.93 7.30 12.30
CA TRP A 3 7.78 7.10 11.12
C TRP A 3 7.17 7.48 9.76
N THR A 4 5.84 7.59 9.64
CA THR A 4 5.14 7.95 8.38
C THR A 4 4.40 9.29 8.46
N SER A 5 4.69 10.09 9.49
CA SER A 5 4.13 11.43 9.66
C SER A 5 4.81 12.42 8.70
N PRO A 6 4.05 13.09 7.80
CA PRO A 6 4.62 14.08 6.88
C PRO A 6 5.32 15.25 7.61
N GLU A 7 4.83 15.63 8.79
CA GLU A 7 5.41 16.72 9.58
C GLU A 7 6.82 16.43 10.09
N LYS A 8 7.17 15.14 10.18
CA LYS A 8 8.50 14.67 10.58
C LYS A 8 9.42 14.43 9.37
N MET A 9 8.98 14.75 8.15
CA MET A 9 9.73 14.56 6.89
C MET A 9 10.02 15.92 6.24
N PRO A 10 11.18 16.54 6.50
CA PRO A 10 11.53 17.82 5.89
C PRO A 10 11.70 17.66 4.37
N LEU A 11 11.28 18.67 3.62
CA LEU A 11 11.53 18.74 2.19
C LEU A 11 13.04 18.79 1.93
N ALA A 12 13.49 17.98 0.99
CA ALA A 12 14.87 17.94 0.55
C ALA A 12 14.92 17.55 -0.93
N ASP A 13 15.93 18.05 -1.63
CA ASP A 13 16.26 17.60 -2.97
C ASP A 13 16.97 16.24 -2.90
N VAL A 14 16.47 15.25 -3.62
CA VAL A 14 16.89 13.85 -3.52
C VAL A 14 16.88 13.21 -4.91
N ASP A 15 17.99 12.55 -5.26
CA ASP A 15 18.06 11.64 -6.41
C ASP A 15 17.39 10.32 -6.03
N VAL A 16 16.19 10.10 -6.57
CA VAL A 16 15.33 8.95 -6.26
C VAL A 16 15.45 7.89 -7.36
N ARG A 17 15.86 6.69 -6.96
CA ARG A 17 15.87 5.48 -7.80
C ARG A 17 14.87 4.48 -7.23
N LEU A 18 13.76 4.28 -7.94
CA LEU A 18 12.69 3.37 -7.58
C LEU A 18 12.45 2.42 -8.77
N PRO A 19 12.36 1.10 -8.56
CA PRO A 19 12.11 0.17 -9.66
C PRO A 19 10.70 0.37 -10.23
N ARG A 20 10.55 0.15 -11.53
CA ARG A 20 9.24 -0.17 -12.10
C ARG A 20 8.84 -1.55 -11.58
N PHE A 21 7.62 -1.68 -11.11
CA PHE A 21 7.13 -2.99 -10.68
C PHE A 21 5.64 -3.13 -10.93
N LYS A 22 5.22 -4.38 -11.06
CA LYS A 22 3.84 -4.81 -11.17
C LYS A 22 3.63 -5.92 -10.15
N MET A 23 2.63 -5.76 -9.29
CA MET A 23 2.28 -6.71 -8.25
C MET A 23 0.81 -7.06 -8.39
N GLU A 24 0.52 -8.35 -8.41
CA GLU A 24 -0.84 -8.88 -8.42
C GLU A 24 -0.92 -10.01 -7.40
N GLU A 25 -1.74 -9.83 -6.37
CA GLU A 25 -1.86 -10.80 -5.28
C GLU A 25 -3.32 -11.17 -5.07
N LYS A 26 -3.55 -12.44 -4.76
CA LYS A 26 -4.88 -12.98 -4.43
C LYS A 26 -4.80 -13.75 -3.13
N TYR A 27 -5.61 -13.34 -2.17
CA TYR A 27 -5.70 -13.93 -0.84
C TYR A 27 -7.06 -14.57 -0.60
N ASP A 28 -7.03 -15.79 -0.07
CA ASP A 28 -8.14 -16.39 0.66
C ASP A 28 -8.11 -15.83 2.09
N LEU A 29 -9.02 -14.89 2.37
CA LEU A 29 -9.12 -14.22 3.66
C LEU A 29 -9.84 -15.07 4.69
N LYS A 30 -10.58 -16.12 4.32
CA LYS A 30 -11.25 -16.98 5.30
C LYS A 30 -10.26 -17.51 6.33
N LYS A 31 -9.16 -18.08 5.88
CA LYS A 31 -8.10 -18.60 6.77
C LYS A 31 -7.47 -17.52 7.63
N VAL A 32 -7.21 -16.35 7.06
CA VAL A 32 -6.55 -15.24 7.76
C VAL A 32 -7.48 -14.66 8.82
N LEU A 33 -8.72 -14.33 8.46
CA LEU A 33 -9.72 -13.75 9.36
C LEU A 33 -10.10 -14.72 10.47
N SER A 34 -10.24 -16.02 10.18
CA SER A 34 -10.46 -17.03 11.23
C SER A 34 -9.30 -17.10 12.22
N ARG A 35 -8.04 -17.04 11.75
CA ARG A 35 -6.86 -16.99 12.63
C ARG A 35 -6.80 -15.70 13.46
N MET A 36 -7.39 -14.61 12.97
CA MET A 36 -7.53 -13.34 13.70
C MET A 36 -8.71 -13.32 14.68
N GLY A 37 -9.49 -14.41 14.78
CA GLY A 37 -10.58 -14.56 15.74
C GLY A 37 -11.99 -14.47 15.14
N MET A 38 -12.13 -14.17 13.84
CA MET A 38 -13.42 -14.16 13.15
C MET A 38 -13.78 -15.59 12.72
N VAL A 39 -14.05 -16.47 13.69
CA VAL A 39 -14.33 -17.89 13.44
C VAL A 39 -15.82 -18.12 13.17
N ASP A 40 -16.69 -17.60 14.04
CA ASP A 40 -18.14 -17.87 14.01
C ASP A 40 -18.82 -17.39 12.71
N ALA A 41 -18.30 -16.32 12.09
CA ALA A 41 -18.82 -15.82 10.82
C ALA A 41 -18.76 -16.85 9.69
N PHE A 42 -17.76 -17.75 9.73
CA PHE A 42 -17.54 -18.79 8.72
C PHE A 42 -18.04 -20.18 9.15
N ASP A 43 -18.64 -20.29 10.33
CA ASP A 43 -19.19 -21.53 10.88
C ASP A 43 -20.72 -21.48 10.77
N GLN A 44 -21.29 -22.32 9.90
CA GLN A 44 -22.74 -22.38 9.66
C GLN A 44 -23.55 -22.68 10.93
N ALA A 45 -22.98 -23.38 11.92
CA ALA A 45 -23.68 -23.71 13.15
C ALA A 45 -23.63 -22.59 14.21
N LYS A 46 -22.68 -21.65 14.09
CA LYS A 46 -22.45 -20.59 15.08
C LYS A 46 -22.73 -19.18 14.57
N CYS A 47 -22.75 -18.98 13.26
CA CYS A 47 -22.94 -17.67 12.67
C CYS A 47 -24.26 -17.04 13.11
N ASN A 48 -24.24 -15.74 13.35
CA ASN A 48 -25.45 -14.97 13.64
C ASN A 48 -25.49 -13.72 12.76
N PHE A 49 -26.17 -13.82 11.63
CA PHE A 49 -26.40 -12.71 10.67
C PHE A 49 -27.86 -12.23 10.67
N SER A 50 -28.56 -12.37 11.81
CA SER A 50 -29.98 -11.99 11.95
C SER A 50 -30.28 -10.52 11.63
N GLY A 51 -29.29 -9.63 11.79
CA GLY A 51 -29.40 -8.22 11.39
C GLY A 51 -29.38 -7.98 9.87
N ILE A 52 -29.07 -8.99 9.06
CA ILE A 52 -29.08 -8.94 7.59
C ILE A 52 -30.28 -9.72 7.04
N SER A 53 -30.54 -10.91 7.58
CA SER A 53 -31.62 -11.78 7.14
C SER A 53 -32.12 -12.66 8.29
N GLU A 54 -33.41 -12.97 8.32
CA GLU A 54 -34.01 -13.93 9.26
C GLU A 54 -33.69 -15.39 8.92
N ALA A 55 -33.08 -15.64 7.75
CA ALA A 55 -32.68 -16.97 7.30
C ALA A 55 -31.59 -17.57 8.22
N LYS A 56 -31.84 -18.79 8.71
CA LYS A 56 -30.95 -19.48 9.67
C LYS A 56 -29.76 -20.18 9.02
N ASP A 57 -29.69 -20.20 7.70
CA ASP A 57 -28.65 -20.82 6.88
C ASP A 57 -27.72 -19.78 6.23
N LEU A 58 -27.88 -18.49 6.54
CA LEU A 58 -26.97 -17.44 6.09
C LEU A 58 -25.68 -17.49 6.89
N TYR A 59 -24.55 -17.76 6.22
CA TYR A 59 -23.21 -17.69 6.79
C TYR A 59 -22.19 -17.24 5.75
N LEU A 60 -21.00 -16.84 6.19
CA LEU A 60 -19.92 -16.46 5.28
C LEU A 60 -19.20 -17.72 4.79
N SER A 61 -19.41 -18.11 3.54
CA SER A 61 -18.80 -19.31 2.98
C SER A 61 -17.30 -19.12 2.71
N ASP A 62 -16.93 -18.00 2.08
CA ASP A 62 -15.57 -17.63 1.71
C ASP A 62 -15.42 -16.09 1.64
N ALA A 63 -14.19 -15.61 1.70
CA ALA A 63 -13.84 -14.20 1.54
C ALA A 63 -12.55 -14.09 0.72
N ILE A 64 -12.65 -13.59 -0.52
CA ILE A 64 -11.51 -13.48 -1.44
C ILE A 64 -11.14 -12.01 -1.65
N HIS A 65 -9.85 -11.71 -1.49
CA HIS A 65 -9.31 -10.38 -1.78
C HIS A 65 -8.25 -10.46 -2.87
N LYS A 66 -8.43 -9.68 -3.94
CA LYS A 66 -7.48 -9.57 -5.04
C LYS A 66 -7.09 -8.12 -5.21
N ALA A 67 -5.78 -7.84 -5.23
CA ALA A 67 -5.24 -6.50 -5.37
C ALA A 67 -4.17 -6.45 -6.46
N PHE A 68 -4.09 -5.30 -7.11
CA PHE A 68 -3.18 -5.04 -8.21
C PHE A 68 -2.53 -3.66 -8.05
N VAL A 69 -1.22 -3.58 -8.20
CA VAL A 69 -0.45 -2.33 -8.17
C VAL A 69 0.56 -2.35 -9.31
N GLU A 70 0.59 -1.28 -10.11
CA GLU A 70 1.61 -1.05 -11.14
C GLU A 70 2.22 0.33 -10.92
N VAL A 71 3.54 0.38 -10.84
CA VAL A 71 4.31 1.62 -10.72
C VAL A 71 5.17 1.81 -11.98
N ASN A 72 4.93 2.92 -12.67
CA ASN A 72 5.64 3.36 -13.87
C ASN A 72 5.76 4.89 -13.88
N GLU A 73 6.47 5.46 -14.85
CA GLU A 73 6.84 6.87 -14.90
C GLU A 73 5.75 7.80 -15.48
N LYS A 74 4.68 7.23 -16.03
CA LYS A 74 3.73 7.97 -16.90
C LYS A 74 2.91 9.05 -16.18
N GLY A 75 3.06 9.22 -14.86
CA GLY A 75 2.26 10.15 -14.05
C GLY A 75 2.91 11.50 -13.68
N THR A 76 4.24 11.69 -13.85
CA THR A 76 4.95 12.87 -13.26
C THR A 76 6.08 13.42 -14.14
N GLU A 77 6.21 12.94 -15.38
CA GLU A 77 7.31 13.29 -16.29
C GLU A 77 7.45 14.81 -16.54
N ALA A 78 6.33 15.53 -16.71
CA ALA A 78 6.32 16.97 -16.99
C ALA A 78 6.69 17.87 -15.78
N ALA A 79 6.25 17.50 -14.57
CA ALA A 79 6.54 18.26 -13.36
C ALA A 79 7.99 18.07 -12.89
N ALA A 80 8.54 16.86 -13.08
CA ALA A 80 9.91 16.52 -12.73
C ALA A 80 10.95 17.31 -13.56
N ALA A 81 10.72 17.47 -14.87
CA ALA A 81 11.63 18.23 -15.74
C ALA A 81 11.76 19.70 -15.28
N THR A 82 10.64 20.38 -15.02
CA THR A 82 10.63 21.79 -14.57
C THR A 82 11.32 21.97 -13.21
N GLY A 83 11.09 21.06 -12.26
CA GLY A 83 11.76 21.08 -10.95
C GLY A 83 13.27 20.87 -11.06
N MET A 84 13.71 19.92 -11.89
CA MET A 84 15.13 19.61 -12.08
C MET A 84 15.92 20.79 -12.67
N PHE A 85 15.36 21.51 -13.65
CA PHE A 85 15.97 22.72 -14.19
C PHE A 85 16.12 23.83 -13.14
N MET A 86 15.12 24.01 -12.27
CA MET A 86 15.16 25.03 -11.24
C MET A 86 16.19 24.69 -10.15
N CYS A 87 16.26 23.43 -9.72
CA CYS A 87 17.23 22.96 -8.72
C CYS A 87 18.68 23.00 -9.22
N ALA A 88 18.93 22.60 -10.48
CA ALA A 88 20.27 22.65 -11.07
C ALA A 88 20.85 24.07 -11.08
N LEU A 89 20.00 25.09 -11.22
CA LEU A 89 20.40 26.50 -11.18
C LEU A 89 20.76 26.99 -9.76
N MET A 90 20.41 26.23 -8.71
CA MET A 90 20.54 26.63 -7.29
C MET A 90 21.52 25.76 -6.47
N ALA A 91 22.10 24.71 -7.03
CA ALA A 91 22.76 23.67 -6.24
C ALA A 91 24.21 24.03 -5.82
N ASN A 92 24.39 24.27 -4.52
CA ASN A 92 25.66 24.23 -3.78
C ASN A 92 25.52 23.35 -2.52
N LEU A 93 24.87 22.18 -2.63
CA LEU A 93 24.46 21.34 -1.51
C LEU A 93 24.80 19.86 -1.77
N LYS A 94 25.28 19.17 -0.74
CA LYS A 94 25.57 17.73 -0.74
C LYS A 94 24.33 16.96 -1.25
N GLN A 95 24.45 16.33 -2.42
CA GLN A 95 23.40 15.55 -3.05
C GLN A 95 22.96 14.40 -2.14
N LYS A 96 21.65 14.28 -1.91
CA LYS A 96 21.05 13.16 -1.17
C LYS A 96 20.55 12.12 -2.18
N TYR A 97 20.68 10.84 -1.84
CA TYR A 97 20.23 9.72 -2.67
C TYR A 97 19.21 8.88 -1.90
N PHE A 98 18.16 8.44 -2.59
CA PHE A 98 17.25 7.40 -2.12
C PHE A 98 17.21 6.32 -3.20
N THR A 99 17.80 5.16 -2.92
CA THR A 99 17.85 4.03 -3.85
C THR A 99 17.15 2.84 -3.21
N ALA A 100 16.04 2.42 -3.82
CA ALA A 100 15.27 1.25 -3.40
C ALA A 100 15.70 0.00 -4.20
N ASP A 101 16.94 -0.43 -4.01
CA ASP A 101 17.60 -1.57 -4.69
C ASP A 101 17.59 -2.87 -3.89
N HIS A 102 16.86 -2.91 -2.78
CA HIS A 102 16.69 -4.06 -1.90
C HIS A 102 15.27 -4.07 -1.34
N PRO A 103 14.82 -5.14 -0.66
CA PRO A 103 13.44 -5.23 -0.20
C PRO A 103 12.96 -4.03 0.61
N PHE A 104 11.80 -3.49 0.23
CA PHE A 104 11.20 -2.32 0.88
C PHE A 104 9.71 -2.51 1.15
N LEU A 105 9.20 -1.73 2.10
CA LEU A 105 7.78 -1.58 2.36
C LEU A 105 7.27 -0.32 1.66
N PHE A 106 6.04 -0.36 1.18
CA PHE A 106 5.36 0.80 0.63
C PHE A 106 3.92 0.89 1.11
N PHE A 107 3.44 2.11 1.19
CA PHE A 107 2.07 2.43 1.58
C PHE A 107 1.50 3.47 0.62
N ILE A 108 0.34 3.19 0.06
CA ILE A 108 -0.46 4.18 -0.68
C ILE A 108 -1.54 4.65 0.28
N ARG A 109 -1.58 5.94 0.57
CA ARG A 109 -2.43 6.53 1.61
C ARG A 109 -3.28 7.65 1.05
N HIS A 110 -4.51 7.75 1.53
CA HIS A 110 -5.32 8.94 1.34
C HIS A 110 -4.87 10.03 2.31
N ASN A 111 -4.35 11.15 1.79
CA ASN A 111 -3.66 12.14 2.62
C ASN A 111 -4.55 12.85 3.64
N SER A 112 -5.80 13.16 3.32
CA SER A 112 -6.66 13.90 4.23
C SER A 112 -7.21 13.05 5.38
N SER A 113 -7.58 11.78 5.10
CA SER A 113 -8.08 10.87 6.15
C SER A 113 -6.99 10.02 6.79
N MET A 114 -5.76 10.07 6.27
CA MET A 114 -4.63 9.25 6.67
C MET A 114 -4.86 7.73 6.54
N ASN A 115 -5.89 7.30 5.81
CA ASN A 115 -6.21 5.89 5.61
C ASN A 115 -5.25 5.22 4.63
N ILE A 116 -4.76 4.05 5.00
CA ILE A 116 -3.95 3.20 4.12
C ILE A 116 -4.89 2.52 3.12
N LEU A 117 -4.69 2.83 1.85
CA LEU A 117 -5.43 2.22 0.74
C LEU A 117 -4.73 0.94 0.28
N PHE A 118 -3.39 0.95 0.25
CA PHE A 118 -2.57 -0.22 -0.03
C PHE A 118 -1.39 -0.27 0.93
N ALA A 119 -1.08 -1.47 1.41
CA ALA A 119 0.14 -1.79 2.13
C ALA A 119 0.79 -2.97 1.41
N GLY A 120 2.05 -2.81 1.04
CA GLY A 120 2.78 -3.82 0.30
C GLY A 120 4.22 -3.93 0.74
N ARG A 121 4.79 -5.10 0.46
CA ARG A 121 6.21 -5.37 0.60
C ARG A 121 6.73 -5.78 -0.76
N PHE A 122 7.65 -5.00 -1.30
CA PHE A 122 8.38 -5.38 -2.49
C PHE A 122 9.64 -6.14 -2.05
N CYS A 123 9.62 -7.45 -2.25
CA CYS A 123 10.76 -8.34 -2.02
C CYS A 123 11.04 -9.05 -3.34
N SER A 124 11.91 -8.51 -4.18
CA SER A 124 12.36 -9.23 -5.37
C SER A 124 13.89 -9.29 -5.44
N PRO A 125 14.47 -10.46 -5.75
CA PRO A 125 15.82 -10.62 -6.28
C PRO A 125 15.85 -10.74 -7.82
N GLU A 126 14.73 -10.51 -8.53
CA GLU A 126 14.65 -10.63 -10.01
C GLU A 126 15.35 -9.51 -10.77
#